data_AF-A0A1M5BC00-F1
#
_entry.id   AF-A0A1M5BC00-F1
#
_cell.length_a   1.000
_cell.length_b   1.000
_cell.length_c   1.000
_cell.angle_alpha   90.00
_cell.angle_beta   90.00
_cell.angle_gamma   90.00
#
_symmetry.space_group_name_H-M   'P 1'
#
loop_
_entity.id
_entity.type
_entity.pdbx_description
1 polymer ?
#
loop_
_entity_poly.entity_id
_entity_poly.type
_entity_poly.pdbx_seq_one_letter_code
_entity_poly.pdbx_strand_id
1 'polypeptide(L)'
;MVPVDTKLERKDGVLKPKAAVTDSRVPERSGPGAVIRAQTRDGASAELEPIDFAVRDAKRDGSTAVYEGVQDGVDLKVRVLNRGFKQDLVLHKAPSKPEWKYRLRVAANLEPKPEKDGSIAVKDGAGKARLVIPAPTVWDASGMEPVREPVSQRLERDDKGWLVVLSVDSKWLSTQGRKYPVTVDPALSDPHGYGPNVYTNTYVSDGWPDQNYSRQLCADSAGCVLKVGYYPGAGNNRAYVNYNIDPIRGKQILHAEWRGYWMWSSQPGLALGCEHRVGRGHHDLEQPAGAGDRR
;
A
#
# COMPACT_ATOMS: atom_id res chain seq x y z
N MET A 1 -24.19 -0.67 2.52
CA MET A 1 -22.74 -0.49 2.33
C MET A 1 -22.44 -0.81 0.87
N VAL A 2 -21.82 0.09 0.11
CA VAL A 2 -21.41 -0.21 -1.27
C VAL A 2 -20.15 -1.09 -1.20
N PRO A 3 -20.11 -2.26 -1.87
CA PRO A 3 -18.91 -3.07 -1.93
C PRO A 3 -17.72 -2.27 -2.50
N VAL A 4 -16.52 -2.53 -2.00
CA VAL A 4 -15.29 -1.94 -2.55
C VAL A 4 -15.02 -2.56 -3.92
N ASP A 5 -14.82 -1.72 -4.94
CA ASP A 5 -14.42 -2.10 -6.29
C ASP A 5 -13.38 -1.08 -6.80
N THR A 6 -12.11 -1.45 -6.74
CA THR A 6 -11.01 -0.57 -7.12
C THR A 6 -10.72 -0.57 -8.62
N LYS A 7 -11.48 -1.30 -9.45
CA LYS A 7 -11.29 -1.31 -10.90
C LYS A 7 -11.45 0.09 -11.46
N LEU A 8 -10.49 0.50 -12.30
CA LEU A 8 -10.46 1.83 -12.90
C LEU A 8 -11.49 1.97 -14.03
N GLU A 9 -12.24 3.06 -13.97
CA GLU A 9 -13.11 3.56 -15.03
C GLU A 9 -12.73 4.99 -15.42
N ARG A 10 -13.01 5.36 -16.68
CA ARG A 10 -12.84 6.74 -17.14
C ARG A 10 -14.06 7.54 -16.69
N LYS A 11 -13.82 8.65 -16.00
CA LYS A 11 -14.88 9.55 -15.55
C LYS A 11 -14.31 10.95 -15.41
N ASP A 12 -14.95 11.93 -16.05
CA ASP A 12 -14.55 13.34 -16.01
C ASP A 12 -13.09 13.59 -16.48
N GLY A 13 -12.64 12.84 -17.50
CA GLY A 13 -11.28 12.97 -18.05
C GLY A 13 -10.15 12.44 -17.15
N VAL A 14 -10.49 11.68 -16.10
CA VAL A 14 -9.55 10.98 -15.23
C VAL A 14 -9.97 9.53 -15.03
N LEU A 15 -9.04 8.73 -14.52
CA LEU A 15 -9.28 7.36 -14.07
C LEU A 15 -9.67 7.37 -12.58
N LYS A 16 -10.80 6.75 -12.25
CA LYS A 16 -11.32 6.62 -10.88
C LYS A 16 -11.63 5.15 -10.56
N PRO A 17 -11.49 4.71 -9.29
CA PRO A 17 -12.04 3.42 -8.87
C PRO A 17 -13.58 3.48 -8.94
N LYS A 18 -14.22 2.37 -9.29
CA LYS A 18 -15.68 2.27 -9.28
C LYS A 18 -16.29 2.52 -7.89
N ALA A 19 -15.65 2.01 -6.84
CA ALA A 19 -16.05 2.21 -5.45
C ALA A 19 -14.85 2.08 -4.50
N ALA A 20 -14.48 3.19 -3.85
CA ALA A 20 -13.44 3.24 -2.81
C ALA A 20 -13.86 4.19 -1.68
N VAL A 21 -13.23 4.07 -0.51
CA VAL A 21 -13.47 4.99 0.61
C VAL A 21 -12.87 6.37 0.35
N THR A 22 -11.68 6.43 -0.26
CA THR A 22 -11.05 7.68 -0.70
C THR A 22 -11.45 8.01 -2.14
N ASP A 23 -11.65 9.29 -2.45
CA ASP A 23 -11.73 9.80 -3.82
C ASP A 23 -10.32 9.85 -4.42
N SER A 24 -9.87 8.71 -4.93
CA SER A 24 -8.61 8.57 -5.66
C SER A 24 -8.82 8.91 -7.14
N ARG A 25 -7.99 9.80 -7.69
CA ARG A 25 -8.01 10.18 -9.11
C ARG A 25 -6.62 10.01 -9.70
N VAL A 26 -6.57 9.35 -10.84
CA VAL A 26 -5.34 9.08 -11.60
C VAL A 26 -5.52 9.70 -12.99
N PRO A 27 -4.53 10.41 -13.55
CA PRO A 27 -4.69 11.06 -14.85
C PRO A 27 -4.82 10.02 -15.98
N GLU A 28 -5.34 10.42 -17.15
CA GLU A 28 -5.30 9.54 -18.34
C GLU A 28 -3.95 9.59 -19.06
N ARG A 29 -3.13 10.61 -18.76
CA ARG A 29 -1.79 10.82 -19.33
C ARG A 29 -0.81 11.25 -18.25
N SER A 30 0.42 10.76 -18.30
CA SER A 30 1.53 11.26 -17.47
C SER A 30 2.10 12.58 -18.00
N GLY A 31 3.07 13.14 -17.27
CA GLY A 31 3.83 14.32 -17.67
C GLY A 31 3.45 15.58 -16.88
N PRO A 32 3.89 16.77 -17.33
CA PRO A 32 3.59 18.02 -16.63
C PRO A 32 2.09 18.25 -16.45
N GLY A 33 1.65 18.59 -15.24
CA GLY A 33 0.23 18.76 -14.89
C GLY A 33 -0.53 17.46 -14.62
N ALA A 34 0.09 16.29 -14.74
CA ALA A 34 -0.56 14.99 -14.48
C ALA A 34 -0.67 14.70 -12.98
N VAL A 35 -1.74 15.20 -12.34
CA VAL A 35 -1.94 15.08 -10.89
C VAL A 35 -2.58 13.76 -10.51
N ILE A 36 -1.93 13.01 -9.61
CA ILE A 36 -2.52 11.87 -8.90
C ILE A 36 -3.01 12.38 -7.55
N ARG A 37 -4.27 12.12 -7.21
CA ARG A 37 -4.94 12.69 -6.04
C ARG A 37 -5.52 11.61 -5.15
N ALA A 38 -5.45 11.81 -3.84
CA ALA A 38 -6.25 11.10 -2.86
C ALA A 38 -6.99 12.10 -1.95
N GLN A 39 -8.27 11.85 -1.70
CA GLN A 39 -9.07 12.63 -0.74
C GLN A 39 -9.90 11.72 0.16
N THR A 40 -9.85 11.98 1.46
CA THR A 40 -10.71 11.32 2.46
C THR A 40 -12.12 11.92 2.46
N ARG A 41 -13.09 11.19 3.01
CA ARG A 41 -14.50 11.64 3.07
C ARG A 41 -14.71 12.96 3.80
N ASP A 42 -13.86 13.25 4.78
CA ASP A 42 -13.87 14.47 5.58
C ASP A 42 -13.03 15.61 4.97
N GLY A 43 -12.57 15.44 3.71
CA GLY A 43 -12.01 16.51 2.90
C GLY A 43 -10.49 16.63 2.91
N ALA A 44 -9.77 15.91 3.77
CA ALA A 44 -8.31 15.90 3.75
C ALA A 44 -7.82 15.35 2.41
N SER A 45 -6.93 16.08 1.74
CA SER A 45 -6.43 15.71 0.41
C SER A 45 -4.96 15.97 0.24
N ALA A 46 -4.33 15.12 -0.59
CA ALA A 46 -2.98 15.28 -1.08
C ALA A 46 -2.93 14.93 -2.57
N GLU A 47 -2.08 15.64 -3.28
CA GLU A 47 -1.88 15.59 -4.71
C GLU A 47 -0.39 15.47 -5.02
N LEU A 48 -0.04 14.49 -5.86
CA LEU A 48 1.31 14.26 -6.34
C LEU A 48 1.34 14.50 -7.85
N GLU A 49 2.16 15.44 -8.28
CA GLU A 49 2.44 15.71 -9.70
C GLU A 49 3.90 15.33 -10.00
N PRO A 50 4.16 14.38 -10.91
CA PRO A 50 5.51 14.02 -11.29
C PRO A 50 6.20 15.16 -12.04
N ILE A 51 7.48 15.36 -11.77
CA ILE A 51 8.32 16.37 -12.43
C ILE A 51 9.21 15.66 -13.46
N ASP A 52 9.38 16.27 -14.63
CA ASP A 52 10.23 15.80 -15.74
C ASP A 52 9.85 14.42 -16.31
N PHE A 53 8.59 14.00 -16.15
CA PHE A 53 8.07 12.78 -16.78
C PHE A 53 7.60 13.09 -18.21
N ALA A 54 7.85 12.19 -19.14
CA ALA A 54 7.32 12.28 -20.49
C ALA A 54 5.80 12.09 -20.49
N VAL A 55 5.13 12.66 -21.50
CA VAL A 55 3.71 12.44 -21.74
C VAL A 55 3.51 11.04 -22.31
N ARG A 56 2.72 10.22 -21.59
CA ARG A 56 2.37 8.84 -21.96
C ARG A 56 0.91 8.59 -21.63
N ASP A 57 0.21 7.89 -22.50
CA ASP A 57 -1.17 7.46 -22.23
C ASP A 57 -1.19 6.31 -21.22
N ALA A 58 -2.16 6.34 -20.31
CA ALA A 58 -2.39 5.28 -19.36
C ALA A 58 -2.96 4.03 -20.04
N LYS A 59 -2.25 2.90 -19.95
CA LYS A 59 -2.82 1.57 -20.15
C LYS A 59 -3.47 1.12 -18.85
N ARG A 60 -4.78 0.84 -18.88
CA ARG A 60 -5.48 0.37 -17.68
C ARG A 60 -5.41 -1.14 -17.57
N ASP A 61 -5.10 -1.62 -16.38
CA ASP A 61 -5.15 -3.02 -15.99
C ASP A 61 -5.82 -3.15 -14.62
N GLY A 62 -7.09 -3.55 -14.61
CA GLY A 62 -7.88 -3.65 -13.38
C GLY A 62 -7.90 -2.32 -12.60
N SER A 63 -7.29 -2.30 -11.42
CA SER A 63 -7.14 -1.14 -10.53
C SER A 63 -5.87 -0.30 -10.80
N THR A 64 -5.09 -0.65 -11.81
CA THR A 64 -3.78 -0.07 -12.11
C THR A 64 -3.80 0.71 -13.42
N ALA A 65 -3.19 1.90 -13.42
CA ALA A 65 -2.82 2.64 -14.61
C ALA A 65 -1.32 2.50 -14.84
N VAL A 66 -0.92 2.10 -16.05
CA VAL A 66 0.48 1.89 -16.44
C VAL A 66 0.86 2.93 -17.50
N TYR A 67 1.93 3.67 -17.23
CA TYR A 67 2.54 4.66 -18.11
C TYR A 67 3.94 4.17 -18.50
N GLU A 68 4.07 3.64 -19.70
CA GLU A 68 5.34 3.06 -20.16
C GLU A 68 6.31 4.14 -20.66
N GLY A 69 7.57 4.06 -20.25
CA GLY A 69 8.62 4.96 -20.72
C GLY A 69 8.39 6.42 -20.32
N VAL A 70 7.99 6.67 -19.07
CA VAL A 70 7.90 8.04 -18.51
C VAL A 70 9.27 8.69 -18.40
N GLN A 71 10.33 7.88 -18.32
CA GLN A 71 11.73 8.26 -18.54
C GLN A 71 12.45 7.10 -19.25
N ASP A 72 13.71 7.29 -19.65
CA ASP A 72 14.49 6.25 -20.34
C ASP A 72 14.62 4.98 -19.47
N GLY A 73 13.97 3.90 -19.93
CA GLY A 73 13.93 2.62 -19.22
C GLY A 73 13.11 2.62 -17.92
N VAL A 74 12.23 3.60 -17.71
CA VAL A 74 11.40 3.71 -16.49
C VAL A 74 9.93 3.82 -16.85
N ASP A 75 9.12 2.92 -16.29
CA ASP A 75 7.66 3.00 -16.32
C ASP A 75 7.13 3.51 -14.98
N LEU A 76 5.98 4.17 -15.00
CA LEU A 76 5.20 4.48 -13.80
C LEU A 76 3.95 3.59 -13.79
N LYS A 77 3.71 2.92 -12.66
CA LYS A 77 2.44 2.25 -12.38
C LYS A 77 1.76 2.94 -11.21
N VAL A 78 0.47 3.19 -11.33
CA VAL A 78 -0.34 3.78 -10.26
C VAL A 78 -1.52 2.85 -10.00
N ARG A 79 -1.52 2.21 -8.83
CA ARG A 79 -2.59 1.29 -8.41
C ARG A 79 -3.49 1.96 -7.40
N VAL A 80 -4.77 2.08 -7.72
CA VAL A 80 -5.75 2.62 -6.76
C VAL A 80 -6.14 1.56 -5.76
N LEU A 81 -6.19 1.98 -4.49
CA LEU A 81 -6.57 1.16 -3.35
C LEU A 81 -7.91 1.67 -2.80
N ASN A 82 -8.51 0.93 -1.87
CA ASN A 82 -9.72 1.38 -1.20
C ASN A 82 -9.52 2.72 -0.46
N ARG A 83 -8.30 2.97 0.03
CA ARG A 83 -7.93 4.10 0.87
C ARG A 83 -6.61 4.75 0.43
N GLY A 84 -6.54 5.16 -0.83
CA GLY A 84 -5.40 5.86 -1.43
C GLY A 84 -4.95 5.24 -2.74
N PHE A 85 -3.65 5.28 -3.00
CA PHE A 85 -3.03 4.65 -4.16
C PHE A 85 -1.57 4.26 -3.85
N LYS A 86 -1.04 3.32 -4.64
CA LYS A 86 0.37 2.94 -4.67
C LYS A 86 1.00 3.47 -5.96
N GLN A 87 2.25 3.92 -5.91
CA GLN A 87 3.03 4.19 -7.12
C GLN A 87 4.24 3.25 -7.16
N ASP A 88 4.44 2.59 -8.29
CA ASP A 88 5.63 1.79 -8.54
C ASP A 88 6.36 2.38 -9.75
N LEU A 89 7.63 2.73 -9.58
CA LEU A 89 8.54 3.00 -10.70
C LEU A 89 9.24 1.70 -11.07
N VAL A 90 9.02 1.24 -12.30
CA VAL A 90 9.60 0.00 -12.82
C VAL A 90 10.78 0.37 -13.71
N LEU A 91 11.98 0.14 -13.19
CA LEU A 91 13.24 0.38 -13.88
C LEU A 91 13.57 -0.88 -14.67
N HIS A 92 13.69 -0.80 -15.99
CA HIS A 92 14.11 -1.90 -16.88
C HIS A 92 15.63 -1.99 -17.03
N LYS A 93 16.34 -0.93 -16.64
CA LYS A 93 17.80 -0.82 -16.58
C LYS A 93 18.18 0.20 -15.51
N ALA A 94 19.46 0.25 -15.12
CA ALA A 94 19.95 1.28 -14.22
C ALA A 94 19.80 2.67 -14.89
N PRO A 95 19.02 3.60 -14.34
CA PRO A 95 18.96 4.96 -14.85
C PRO A 95 20.26 5.69 -14.51
N SER A 96 20.68 6.63 -15.38
CA SER A 96 21.85 7.48 -15.13
C SER A 96 21.69 8.36 -13.89
N LYS A 97 20.45 8.75 -13.59
CA LYS A 97 20.07 9.50 -12.40
C LYS A 97 18.86 8.82 -11.72
N PRO A 98 19.06 7.92 -10.74
CA PRO A 98 17.98 7.26 -9.99
C PRO A 98 17.36 8.19 -8.94
N GLU A 99 16.84 9.34 -9.37
CA GLU A 99 16.16 10.32 -8.53
C GLU A 99 14.90 10.83 -9.25
N TRP A 100 13.77 10.79 -8.54
CA TRP A 100 12.47 11.21 -9.05
C TRP A 100 11.84 12.20 -8.09
N LYS A 101 11.19 13.23 -8.64
CA LYS A 101 10.60 14.33 -7.87
C LYS A 101 9.11 14.41 -8.14
N TYR A 102 8.34 14.62 -7.07
CA TYR A 102 6.92 14.87 -7.14
C TYR A 102 6.59 16.16 -6.40
N ARG A 103 5.84 17.04 -7.05
CA ARG A 103 5.26 18.21 -6.40
C ARG A 103 4.10 17.74 -5.52
N LEU A 104 4.23 17.97 -4.21
CA LEU A 104 3.21 17.66 -3.23
C LEU A 104 2.36 18.90 -2.96
N ARG A 105 1.06 18.80 -3.22
CA ARG A 105 0.07 19.79 -2.77
C ARG A 105 -0.86 19.12 -1.76
N VAL A 106 -1.17 19.81 -0.68
CA VAL A 106 -2.09 19.33 0.36
C VAL A 106 -3.17 20.36 0.60
N ALA A 107 -4.32 19.94 1.15
CA ALA A 107 -5.36 20.87 1.57
C ALA A 107 -4.79 21.95 2.52
N ALA A 108 -5.32 23.18 2.44
CA ALA A 108 -4.73 24.35 3.12
C ALA A 108 -4.62 24.23 4.66
N ASN A 109 -5.43 23.37 5.28
CA ASN A 109 -5.42 23.10 6.71
C ASN A 109 -4.50 21.93 7.11
N LEU A 110 -3.68 21.44 6.18
CA LEU A 110 -2.77 20.32 6.38
C LEU A 110 -1.32 20.72 6.13
N GLU A 111 -0.40 20.02 6.79
CA GLU A 111 1.04 20.24 6.69
C GLU A 111 1.77 18.89 6.53
N PRO A 112 2.59 18.69 5.49
CA PRO A 112 3.43 17.50 5.36
C PRO A 112 4.65 17.61 6.29
N LYS A 113 4.98 16.52 7.00
CA LYS A 113 6.14 16.43 7.89
C LYS A 113 6.87 15.11 7.66
N PRO A 114 8.21 15.12 7.51
CA PRO A 114 8.99 13.89 7.48
C PRO A 114 9.00 13.24 8.87
N GLU A 115 8.92 11.92 8.91
CA GLU A 115 8.94 11.12 10.14
C GLU A 115 10.25 10.31 10.26
N LYS A 116 10.57 9.88 11.49
CA LYS A 116 11.79 9.12 11.78
C LYS A 116 11.88 7.77 11.06
N ASP A 117 10.75 7.22 10.64
CA ASP A 117 10.66 5.93 9.95
C ASP A 117 10.83 6.03 8.43
N GLY A 118 11.05 7.24 7.89
CA GLY A 118 11.20 7.53 6.46
C GLY A 118 9.88 7.90 5.75
N SER A 119 8.75 7.84 6.45
CA SER A 119 7.47 8.30 5.91
C SER A 119 7.32 9.82 5.93
N ILE A 120 6.35 10.34 5.18
CA ILE A 120 5.91 11.73 5.24
C ILE A 120 4.45 11.73 5.69
N ALA A 121 4.18 12.22 6.89
CA ALA A 121 2.84 12.36 7.43
C ALA A 121 2.25 13.71 7.02
N VAL A 122 1.04 13.72 6.47
CA VAL A 122 0.26 14.94 6.20
C VAL A 122 -0.70 15.15 7.38
N LYS A 123 -0.38 16.11 8.24
CA LYS A 123 -1.01 16.33 9.54
C LYS A 123 -1.95 17.53 9.53
N ASP A 124 -3.01 17.47 10.33
CA ASP A 124 -3.85 18.64 10.60
C ASP A 124 -3.27 19.53 11.71
N GLY A 125 -3.93 20.66 12.00
CA GLY A 125 -3.50 21.61 13.03
C GLY A 125 -3.44 21.04 14.47
N ALA A 126 -4.06 19.88 14.72
CA ALA A 126 -3.96 19.17 16.00
C ALA A 126 -2.79 18.18 16.02
N GLY A 127 -1.99 18.09 14.95
CA GLY A 127 -0.88 17.17 14.80
C GLY A 127 -1.30 15.74 14.41
N LYS A 128 -2.59 15.50 14.14
CA LYS A 128 -3.09 14.18 13.74
C LYS A 128 -2.81 13.94 12.26
N ALA A 129 -2.19 12.80 11.94
CA ALA A 129 -2.00 12.39 10.55
C ALA A 129 -3.36 12.11 9.88
N ARG A 130 -3.56 12.69 8.70
CA ARG A 130 -4.77 12.54 7.87
C ARG A 130 -4.50 11.79 6.57
N LEU A 131 -3.27 11.90 6.06
CA LEU A 131 -2.72 11.10 4.96
C LEU A 131 -1.26 10.79 5.28
N VAL A 132 -0.71 9.74 4.70
CA VAL A 132 0.69 9.32 4.87
C VAL A 132 1.25 8.87 3.52
N ILE A 133 2.45 9.35 3.19
CA ILE A 133 3.32 8.76 2.17
C ILE A 133 4.27 7.83 2.91
N PRO A 134 4.12 6.49 2.86
CA PRO A 134 4.96 5.58 3.60
C PRO A 134 6.44 5.69 3.20
N ALA A 135 7.31 5.13 4.04
CA ALA A 135 8.71 4.98 3.69
C ALA A 135 8.83 4.07 2.45
N PRO A 136 9.69 4.42 1.49
CA PRO A 136 9.79 3.69 0.25
C PRO A 136 10.46 2.32 0.45
N THR A 137 10.21 1.41 -0.48
CA THR A 137 10.94 0.14 -0.56
C THR A 137 11.39 -0.11 -2.01
N VAL A 138 12.41 -0.95 -2.16
CA VAL A 138 12.97 -1.33 -3.45
C VAL A 138 13.22 -2.84 -3.49
N TRP A 139 12.93 -3.46 -4.63
CA TRP A 139 13.23 -4.88 -4.89
C TRP A 139 13.57 -5.09 -6.35
N ASP A 140 14.30 -6.16 -6.63
CA ASP A 140 14.69 -6.54 -7.98
C ASP A 140 13.89 -7.76 -8.46
N ALA A 141 14.10 -8.19 -9.71
CA ALA A 141 13.36 -9.29 -10.30
C ALA A 141 13.80 -10.69 -9.82
N SER A 142 14.63 -10.78 -8.77
CA SER A 142 15.03 -12.07 -8.19
C SER A 142 13.93 -12.74 -7.35
N GLY A 143 12.88 -12.01 -7.01
CA GLY A 143 11.82 -12.48 -6.11
C GLY A 143 12.17 -12.33 -4.62
N MET A 144 13.22 -11.59 -4.29
CA MET A 144 13.53 -11.19 -2.91
C MET A 144 12.52 -10.17 -2.38
N GLU A 145 12.35 -10.18 -1.06
CA GLU A 145 11.49 -9.24 -0.34
C GLU A 145 11.97 -7.78 -0.51
N PRO A 146 11.06 -6.80 -0.57
CA PRO A 146 11.35 -5.37 -0.58
C PRO A 146 12.14 -4.92 0.63
N VAL A 147 13.23 -4.21 0.35
CA VAL A 147 14.13 -3.64 1.35
C VAL A 147 13.95 -2.11 1.40
N ARG A 148 14.14 -1.52 2.58
CA ARG A 148 14.09 -0.07 2.78
C ARG A 148 15.39 0.62 2.41
N GLU A 149 16.50 -0.11 2.50
CA GLU A 149 17.79 0.36 2.00
C GLU A 149 18.11 -0.40 0.72
N PRO A 150 18.59 0.28 -0.35
CA PRO A 150 19.15 1.62 -0.33
C PRO A 150 18.28 2.65 -1.07
N VAL A 151 16.98 2.67 -0.75
CA VAL A 151 16.04 3.69 -1.23
C VAL A 151 15.84 4.76 -0.16
N SER A 152 15.70 6.02 -0.57
CA SER A 152 15.44 7.13 0.34
C SER A 152 14.33 8.04 -0.17
N GLN A 153 13.59 8.61 0.77
CA GLN A 153 12.54 9.60 0.53
C GLN A 153 12.82 10.82 1.39
N ARG A 154 12.78 12.01 0.77
CA ARG A 154 12.98 13.29 1.44
C ARG A 154 11.82 14.24 1.13
N LEU A 155 11.48 15.07 2.11
CA LEU A 155 10.61 16.22 1.90
C LEU A 155 11.48 17.47 1.78
N GLU A 156 11.45 18.10 0.62
CA GLU A 156 12.16 19.33 0.29
C GLU A 156 11.13 20.46 0.02
N ARG A 157 11.59 21.72 -0.05
CA ARG A 157 10.73 22.87 -0.35
C ARG A 157 11.43 23.79 -1.35
N ASP A 158 10.68 24.24 -2.35
CA ASP A 158 11.11 25.26 -3.32
C ASP A 158 10.15 26.46 -3.32
N ASP A 159 10.37 27.39 -4.24
CA ASP A 159 9.55 28.59 -4.46
C ASP A 159 8.09 28.29 -4.80
N LYS A 160 7.80 27.08 -5.28
CA LYS A 160 6.48 26.63 -5.71
C LYS A 160 5.87 25.58 -4.76
N GLY A 161 6.48 25.31 -3.61
CA GLY A 161 5.90 24.49 -2.54
C GLY A 161 6.71 23.25 -2.16
N TRP A 162 6.01 22.20 -1.73
CA TRP A 162 6.62 20.98 -1.21
C TRP A 162 7.04 20.01 -2.32
N LEU A 163 8.20 19.40 -2.17
CA LEU A 163 8.71 18.37 -3.07
C LEU A 163 8.94 17.07 -2.30
N VAL A 164 8.44 15.96 -2.83
CA VAL A 164 8.84 14.62 -2.40
C VAL A 164 9.92 14.15 -3.36
N VAL A 165 11.10 13.87 -2.82
CA VAL A 165 12.26 13.40 -3.59
C VAL A 165 12.53 11.96 -3.22
N LEU A 166 12.41 11.07 -4.20
CA LEU A 166 12.69 9.65 -4.09
C LEU A 166 14.01 9.35 -4.80
N SER A 167 14.92 8.61 -4.16
CA SER A 167 16.16 8.19 -4.81
C SER A 167 16.59 6.78 -4.40
N VAL A 168 17.33 6.10 -5.26
CA VAL A 168 17.94 4.79 -4.99
C VAL A 168 19.44 4.88 -5.22
N ASP A 169 20.25 4.22 -4.40
CA ASP A 169 21.70 4.19 -4.59
C ASP A 169 22.08 3.56 -5.95
N SER A 170 22.74 4.35 -6.80
CA SER A 170 23.24 3.93 -8.10
C SER A 170 24.18 2.72 -8.04
N LYS A 171 24.97 2.57 -6.97
CA LYS A 171 25.87 1.42 -6.77
C LYS A 171 25.08 0.14 -6.55
N TRP A 172 23.99 0.20 -5.79
CA TRP A 172 23.11 -0.96 -5.59
C TRP A 172 22.40 -1.37 -6.88
N LEU A 173 21.97 -0.40 -7.68
CA LEU A 173 21.39 -0.64 -9.01
C LEU A 173 22.39 -1.24 -10.01
N SER A 174 23.68 -0.94 -9.83
CA SER A 174 24.76 -1.38 -10.72
C SER A 174 25.55 -2.59 -10.19
N THR A 175 25.13 -3.17 -9.06
CA THR A 175 25.81 -4.32 -8.46
C THR A 175 25.75 -5.54 -9.38
N GLN A 176 26.86 -6.25 -9.56
CA GLN A 176 26.92 -7.45 -10.38
C GLN A 176 25.90 -8.48 -9.88
N GLY A 177 25.04 -8.95 -10.78
CA GLY A 177 23.94 -9.87 -10.44
C GLY A 177 22.59 -9.22 -10.15
N ARG A 178 22.48 -7.88 -10.20
CA ARG A 178 21.19 -7.17 -10.11
C ARG A 178 20.24 -7.64 -11.22
N LYS A 179 19.05 -8.13 -10.85
CA LYS A 179 18.06 -8.61 -11.81
C LYS A 179 17.03 -7.53 -12.11
N TYR A 180 16.95 -7.12 -13.37
CA TYR A 180 15.92 -6.18 -13.83
C TYR A 180 14.67 -6.92 -14.33
N PRO A 181 13.46 -6.31 -14.24
CA PRO A 181 13.22 -4.96 -13.75
C PRO A 181 13.35 -4.81 -12.22
N VAL A 182 13.86 -3.65 -11.80
CA VAL A 182 13.85 -3.21 -10.40
C VAL A 182 12.61 -2.36 -10.17
N THR A 183 11.91 -2.57 -9.07
CA THR A 183 10.76 -1.73 -8.70
C THR A 183 11.09 -0.86 -7.50
N VAL A 184 10.77 0.43 -7.60
CA VAL A 184 10.92 1.42 -6.54
C VAL A 184 9.53 1.99 -6.20
N ASP A 185 9.13 1.88 -4.94
CA ASP A 185 7.81 2.29 -4.46
C ASP A 185 7.93 3.52 -3.55
N PRO A 186 7.17 4.59 -3.82
CA PRO A 186 6.50 5.27 -2.72
C PRO A 186 4.97 5.18 -2.89
N ALA A 187 4.29 4.87 -1.79
CA ALA A 187 2.82 4.83 -1.72
C ALA A 187 2.24 6.15 -1.18
N LEU A 188 0.93 6.40 -1.36
CA LEU A 188 0.16 7.42 -0.63
C LEU A 188 -1.14 6.81 -0.11
N SER A 189 -1.36 6.85 1.20
CA SER A 189 -2.53 6.22 1.83
C SER A 189 -3.14 7.07 2.93
N ASP A 190 -4.41 6.82 3.24
CA ASP A 190 -4.97 7.20 4.56
C ASP A 190 -4.20 6.45 5.66
N PRO A 191 -3.91 7.04 6.82
CA PRO A 191 -3.32 6.36 7.96
C PRO A 191 -4.18 5.22 8.54
N HIS A 192 -5.45 5.06 8.12
CA HIS A 192 -6.31 3.87 8.32
C HIS A 192 -6.38 2.96 7.07
N GLY A 193 -5.65 3.32 6.02
CA GLY A 193 -5.49 2.61 4.75
C GLY A 193 -4.19 1.83 4.70
N TYR A 194 -3.05 2.44 5.05
CA TYR A 194 -1.73 1.79 5.14
C TYR A 194 -0.80 2.59 6.08
N GLY A 195 -1.28 2.92 7.29
CA GLY A 195 -0.45 3.50 8.36
C GLY A 195 0.20 2.43 9.26
N PRO A 196 1.22 2.78 10.06
CA PRO A 196 1.91 1.87 10.99
C PRO A 196 1.02 1.22 12.07
N ASN A 197 -0.28 1.57 12.11
CA ASN A 197 -1.28 1.10 13.08
C ASN A 197 -2.52 0.46 12.43
N VAL A 198 -2.48 0.11 11.13
CA VAL A 198 -3.64 -0.48 10.39
C VAL A 198 -3.48 -1.97 10.14
N TYR A 199 -2.29 -2.49 10.28
CA TYR A 199 -2.04 -3.92 10.12
C TYR A 199 -2.39 -4.63 11.42
N THR A 200 -3.65 -5.05 11.54
CA THR A 200 -4.03 -6.06 12.53
C THR A 200 -3.63 -7.46 12.05
N ASN A 201 -3.32 -7.62 10.76
CA ASN A 201 -2.93 -8.89 10.17
C ASN A 201 -1.42 -8.91 9.87
N THR A 202 -0.78 -10.04 10.07
CA THR A 202 0.65 -10.27 9.81
C THR A 202 0.85 -11.73 9.38
N TYR A 203 2.03 -12.10 8.92
CA TYR A 203 2.40 -13.51 8.80
C TYR A 203 3.80 -13.76 9.37
N VAL A 204 4.21 -15.02 9.44
CA VAL A 204 5.61 -15.43 9.61
C VAL A 204 5.97 -16.38 8.48
N SER A 205 7.25 -16.42 8.12
CA SER A 205 7.78 -17.23 7.01
C SER A 205 9.03 -17.97 7.47
N ASP A 206 9.11 -19.27 7.22
CA ASP A 206 10.30 -20.08 7.55
C ASP A 206 11.57 -19.58 6.84
N GLY A 207 11.44 -19.08 5.60
CA GLY A 207 12.56 -18.58 4.81
C GLY A 207 13.21 -17.31 5.37
N TRP A 208 12.48 -16.56 6.21
CA TRP A 208 12.96 -15.34 6.86
C TRP A 208 12.35 -15.20 8.26
N PRO A 209 12.80 -16.03 9.23
CA PRO A 209 12.18 -16.15 10.54
C PRO A 209 12.39 -14.91 11.42
N ASP A 210 13.43 -14.12 11.15
CA ASP A 210 13.77 -12.91 11.90
C ASP A 210 13.13 -11.64 11.32
N GLN A 211 12.37 -11.76 10.23
CA GLN A 211 11.73 -10.63 9.57
C GLN A 211 10.38 -10.28 10.22
N ASN A 212 10.19 -8.99 10.49
CA ASN A 212 8.95 -8.50 11.07
C ASN A 212 7.94 -8.09 9.98
N TYR A 213 6.93 -8.92 9.76
CA TYR A 213 5.88 -8.70 8.76
C TYR A 213 4.68 -7.87 9.26
N SER A 214 4.65 -7.51 10.55
CA SER A 214 3.53 -6.76 11.16
C SER A 214 3.36 -5.33 10.63
N ARG A 215 4.36 -4.84 9.88
CA ARG A 215 4.37 -3.51 9.28
C ARG A 215 4.31 -3.54 7.74
N GLN A 216 4.25 -4.72 7.14
CA GLN A 216 4.63 -4.92 5.75
C GLN A 216 3.78 -6.04 5.12
N LEU A 217 2.46 -5.85 5.09
CA LEU A 217 1.60 -6.74 4.30
C LEU A 217 1.87 -6.61 2.80
N CYS A 218 2.50 -5.52 2.34
CA CYS A 218 2.69 -5.21 0.92
C CYS A 218 4.14 -5.42 0.46
N ALA A 219 4.67 -6.60 0.75
CA ALA A 219 6.05 -6.97 0.47
C ALA A 219 6.23 -7.72 -0.85
N ASP A 220 5.27 -7.71 -1.77
CA ASP A 220 5.50 -8.29 -3.10
C ASP A 220 4.95 -7.43 -4.25
N SER A 221 5.42 -7.76 -5.45
CA SER A 221 4.98 -7.16 -6.72
C SER A 221 3.51 -7.47 -7.06
N ALA A 222 2.88 -8.42 -6.34
CA ALA A 222 1.49 -8.82 -6.49
C ALA A 222 0.52 -8.05 -5.57
N GLY A 223 1.03 -7.32 -4.57
CA GLY A 223 0.26 -6.42 -3.71
C GLY A 223 0.42 -6.73 -2.23
N CYS A 224 -0.65 -6.49 -1.46
CA CYS A 224 -0.65 -6.77 -0.02
C CYS A 224 -1.06 -8.22 0.22
N VAL A 225 -0.08 -9.09 0.44
CA VAL A 225 -0.28 -10.52 0.63
C VAL A 225 -0.22 -10.91 2.10
N LEU A 226 -1.19 -11.73 2.49
CA LEU A 226 -1.19 -12.44 3.74
C LEU A 226 -0.82 -13.89 3.42
N LYS A 227 0.49 -14.20 3.48
CA LYS A 227 0.99 -15.51 3.06
C LYS A 227 0.57 -16.60 4.06
N VAL A 228 0.17 -17.74 3.52
CA VAL A 228 -0.22 -18.93 4.29
C VAL A 228 0.11 -20.17 3.47
N GLY A 229 0.58 -21.21 4.14
CA GLY A 229 1.01 -22.45 3.49
C GLY A 229 2.43 -22.35 2.93
N TYR A 230 2.81 -23.35 2.13
CA TYR A 230 4.17 -23.49 1.63
C TYR A 230 4.39 -22.71 0.32
N TYR A 231 5.52 -22.03 0.19
CA TYR A 231 5.98 -21.43 -1.07
C TYR A 231 7.46 -21.75 -1.34
N PRO A 232 7.83 -22.20 -2.55
CA PRO A 232 9.22 -22.45 -2.92
C PRO A 232 10.10 -21.20 -2.73
N GLY A 233 11.15 -21.31 -1.92
CA GLY A 233 12.05 -20.19 -1.58
C GLY A 233 11.66 -19.42 -0.31
N ALA A 234 10.40 -19.47 0.13
CA ALA A 234 9.94 -18.85 1.38
C ALA A 234 9.63 -19.88 2.51
N GLY A 235 9.54 -21.16 2.18
CA GLY A 235 9.20 -22.23 3.13
C GLY A 235 7.74 -22.16 3.57
N ASN A 236 7.42 -22.60 4.80
CA ASN A 236 6.07 -22.50 5.33
C ASN A 236 5.77 -21.08 5.82
N ASN A 237 4.54 -20.64 5.56
CA ASN A 237 4.03 -19.34 5.96
C ASN A 237 2.80 -19.53 6.85
N ARG A 238 2.66 -18.74 7.91
CA ARG A 238 1.48 -18.74 8.78
C ARG A 238 0.92 -17.34 8.91
N ALA A 239 -0.34 -17.18 8.51
CA ALA A 239 -1.08 -15.94 8.62
C ALA A 239 -1.69 -15.75 10.02
N TYR A 240 -1.62 -14.53 10.51
CA TYR A 240 -2.27 -14.05 11.72
C TYR A 240 -3.21 -12.92 11.33
N VAL A 241 -4.45 -13.00 11.78
CA VAL A 241 -5.50 -12.06 11.42
C VAL A 241 -6.13 -11.55 12.69
N ASN A 242 -6.27 -10.23 12.82
CA ASN A 242 -6.96 -9.63 13.94
C ASN A 242 -8.08 -8.70 13.46
N TYR A 243 -9.21 -8.81 14.13
CA TYR A 243 -10.40 -8.00 13.89
C TYR A 243 -10.71 -7.22 15.17
N ASN A 244 -10.99 -5.92 15.03
CA ASN A 244 -11.56 -5.18 16.15
C ASN A 244 -13.01 -5.62 16.37
N ILE A 245 -13.25 -6.33 17.47
CA ILE A 245 -14.56 -6.84 17.88
C ILE A 245 -15.22 -6.00 18.98
N ASP A 246 -14.61 -4.89 19.40
CA ASP A 246 -15.20 -4.00 20.42
C ASP A 246 -16.62 -3.54 20.07
N PRO A 247 -16.97 -3.24 18.81
CA PRO A 247 -18.34 -2.84 18.44
C PRO A 247 -19.41 -3.90 18.73
N ILE A 248 -19.04 -5.16 18.88
CA ILE A 248 -19.96 -6.28 19.13
C ILE A 248 -19.87 -6.84 20.56
N ARG A 249 -19.02 -6.26 21.40
CA ARG A 249 -18.86 -6.66 22.80
C ARG A 249 -20.18 -6.51 23.57
N GLY A 250 -20.58 -7.55 24.30
CA GLY A 250 -21.81 -7.57 25.10
C GLY A 250 -23.11 -7.69 24.28
N LYS A 251 -23.03 -7.97 22.98
CA LYS A 251 -24.20 -8.21 22.12
C LYS A 251 -24.44 -9.70 21.93
N GLN A 252 -25.71 -10.09 21.76
CA GLN A 252 -26.05 -11.43 21.30
C GLN A 252 -25.79 -11.53 19.79
N ILE A 253 -24.89 -12.43 19.39
CA ILE A 253 -24.53 -12.64 17.99
C ILE A 253 -25.42 -13.75 17.43
N LEU A 254 -26.41 -13.36 16.62
CA LEU A 254 -27.35 -14.32 16.01
C LEU A 254 -26.71 -15.11 14.85
N HIS A 255 -25.74 -14.51 14.17
CA HIS A 255 -24.99 -15.12 13.07
C HIS A 255 -23.66 -14.40 12.85
N ALA A 256 -22.61 -15.15 12.55
CA ALA A 256 -21.33 -14.63 12.10
C ALA A 256 -20.79 -15.51 10.97
N GLU A 257 -20.22 -14.88 9.94
CA GLU A 257 -19.63 -15.56 8.81
C GLU A 257 -18.26 -14.95 8.54
N TRP A 258 -17.25 -15.81 8.37
CA TRP A 258 -15.92 -15.40 7.97
C TRP A 258 -15.67 -15.85 6.54
N ARG A 259 -15.33 -14.90 5.65
CA ARG A 259 -15.02 -15.18 4.24
C ARG A 259 -13.59 -14.78 3.94
N GLY A 260 -12.75 -15.77 3.66
CA GLY A 260 -11.40 -15.58 3.14
C GLY A 260 -11.36 -15.78 1.63
N TYR A 261 -10.81 -14.82 0.89
CA TYR A 261 -10.65 -14.92 -0.56
C TYR A 261 -9.17 -15.07 -0.90
N TRP A 262 -8.85 -16.12 -1.66
CA TRP A 262 -7.51 -16.42 -2.12
C TRP A 262 -7.32 -15.82 -3.52
N MET A 263 -6.35 -14.93 -3.69
CA MET A 263 -6.09 -14.29 -4.98
C MET A 263 -4.98 -14.97 -5.79
N TRP A 264 -4.15 -15.82 -5.18
CA TRP A 264 -3.05 -16.52 -5.85
C TRP A 264 -2.64 -17.81 -5.12
N SER A 265 -2.32 -18.89 -5.86
CA SER A 265 -1.79 -20.16 -5.34
C SER A 265 -0.65 -20.64 -6.23
N SER A 266 0.45 -21.12 -5.63
CA SER A 266 1.62 -21.67 -6.34
C SER A 266 1.56 -23.19 -6.55
N GLN A 267 0.52 -23.86 -6.04
CA GLN A 267 0.28 -25.28 -6.32
C GLN A 267 -0.83 -25.44 -7.36
N PRO A 268 -0.56 -26.00 -8.55
CA PRO A 268 -1.56 -26.14 -9.63
C PRO A 268 -2.69 -27.16 -9.33
N GLY A 269 -2.82 -27.67 -8.11
CA GLY A 269 -3.68 -28.82 -7.79
C GLY A 269 -4.90 -28.53 -6.90
N LEU A 270 -5.04 -27.34 -6.33
CA LEU A 270 -6.15 -27.02 -5.41
C LEU A 270 -6.81 -25.68 -5.77
N ALA A 271 -7.31 -25.59 -7.01
CA ALA A 271 -8.45 -24.72 -7.30
C ALA A 271 -9.73 -25.42 -6.81
N LEU A 272 -9.90 -25.52 -5.49
CA LEU A 272 -11.19 -25.82 -4.89
C LEU A 272 -11.54 -24.63 -4.01
N GLY A 273 -12.69 -24.01 -4.30
CA GLY A 273 -13.35 -23.12 -3.36
C GLY A 273 -13.69 -23.93 -2.11
N CYS A 274 -12.78 -23.92 -1.14
CA CYS A 274 -13.08 -24.41 0.20
C CYS A 274 -13.78 -23.28 0.96
N GLU A 275 -15.11 -23.26 0.89
CA GLU A 275 -15.92 -22.64 1.93
C GLU A 275 -15.69 -23.41 3.24
N HIS A 276 -14.92 -22.83 4.17
CA HIS A 276 -14.94 -23.32 5.55
C HIS A 276 -16.18 -22.74 6.24
N ARG A 277 -17.23 -23.54 6.33
CA ARG A 277 -18.33 -23.29 7.27
C ARG A 277 -17.81 -23.61 8.68
N VAL A 278 -17.49 -22.58 9.46
CA VAL A 278 -17.33 -22.76 10.91
C VAL A 278 -18.74 -23.04 11.45
N GLY A 279 -18.95 -24.27 11.92
CA GLY A 279 -20.25 -24.74 12.39
C GLY A 279 -20.79 -23.92 13.57
N ARG A 280 -22.12 -23.94 13.74
CA ARG A 280 -22.82 -23.32 14.88
C ARG A 280 -22.25 -23.91 16.17
N GLY A 281 -21.55 -23.09 16.95
CA GLY A 281 -21.28 -23.33 18.35
C GLY A 281 -22.10 -22.36 19.18
N HIS A 282 -23.08 -22.87 19.93
CA HIS A 282 -23.56 -22.15 21.12
C HIS A 282 -22.43 -22.20 22.14
N HIS A 283 -21.73 -21.09 22.32
CA HIS A 283 -20.87 -20.90 23.47
C HIS A 283 -21.32 -19.65 24.20
N ASP A 284 -21.93 -19.88 25.37
CA ASP A 284 -22.08 -18.84 26.38
C ASP A 284 -20.68 -18.47 26.87
N LEU A 285 -20.30 -17.21 26.61
CA LEU A 285 -19.09 -16.63 27.18
C LEU A 285 -19.41 -16.27 28.64
N GLU A 286 -18.99 -17.11 29.57
CA GLU A 286 -19.05 -16.81 31.01
C GLU A 286 -18.25 -15.53 31.32
N GLN A 287 -18.88 -14.65 32.10
CA GLN A 287 -18.25 -13.44 32.65
C GLN A 287 -17.20 -13.81 33.71
N PRO A 288 -16.06 -13.11 33.81
CA PRO A 288 -15.19 -13.25 34.95
C PRO A 288 -15.86 -12.67 36.20
N ALA A 289 -15.98 -13.50 37.25
CA ALA A 289 -16.53 -13.13 38.54
C ALA A 289 -15.79 -11.93 39.15
N GLY A 290 -16.57 -10.96 39.64
CA GLY A 290 -16.08 -9.75 40.30
C GLY A 290 -15.28 -10.05 41.57
N ALA A 291 -14.28 -9.20 41.82
CA ALA A 291 -13.53 -9.18 43.07
C ALA A 291 -14.48 -8.87 44.24
N GLY A 292 -14.69 -9.87 45.08
CA GLY A 292 -15.39 -9.75 46.35
C GLY A 292 -14.50 -9.15 47.43
N ASP A 293 -14.97 -8.03 47.94
CA ASP A 293 -14.54 -7.32 49.15
C ASP A 293 -14.39 -8.28 50.35
N ARG A 294 -13.25 -8.22 51.06
CA ARG A 294 -13.12 -8.83 52.39
C ARG A 294 -12.97 -7.71 53.41
N ARG A 295 -13.97 -7.64 54.31
CA ARG A 295 -13.88 -6.95 55.61
C ARG A 295 -12.79 -7.55 56.48
#